data_AF-A0A3D1M523-F1
#
_entry.id   AF-A0A3D1M523-F1
#
_cell.length_a   1.000
_cell.length_b   1.000
_cell.length_c   1.000
_cell.angle_alpha   90.00
_cell.angle_beta   90.00
_cell.angle_gamma   90.00
#
_symmetry.space_group_name_H-M   'P 1'
#
loop_
_entity.id
_entity.type
_entity.pdbx_description
1 polymer ?
#
loop_
_entity_poly.entity_id
_entity_poly.type
_entity_poly.pdbx_seq_one_letter_code
_entity_poly.pdbx_strand_id
1 'polypeptide(L)'
;AGFIKGVESNGVGSSLKHFAANSQEKSRFNSNSVMDERTLRELYLPAFETAVKKGHPSTVMCAYPKLNGIHCSDNKKLLSEILRDEWGFEGMVVTDWGAMNDRIEGFKAGCDLNMPGGSDYMRKDCVRAVQNGTLSEKDIDNCAGRIIKLALSTDKTRKKYDSELRKFVDEKTLYTDHDKLACEAAEQGAV
;
A
#
# COMPACT_ATOMS: atom_id res chain seq x y z
N ALA A 1 -1.50 4.48 13.38
CA ALA A 1 -0.25 3.90 13.95
C ALA A 1 -0.55 2.72 14.89
N GLY A 2 -1.39 2.88 15.92
CA GLY A 2 -1.70 1.80 16.88
C GLY A 2 -2.22 0.52 16.21
N PHE A 3 -3.20 0.64 15.31
CA PHE A 3 -3.73 -0.50 14.55
C PHE A 3 -2.66 -1.26 13.75
N ILE A 4 -1.78 -0.53 13.05
CA ILE A 4 -0.65 -1.12 12.29
C ILE A 4 0.23 -1.95 13.22
N LYS A 5 0.67 -1.38 14.35
CA LYS A 5 1.48 -2.09 15.34
C LYS A 5 0.78 -3.33 15.89
N GLY A 6 -0.51 -3.21 16.21
CA GLY A 6 -1.30 -4.33 16.72
C GLY A 6 -1.38 -5.48 15.72
N VAL A 7 -1.76 -5.19 14.48
CA VAL A 7 -1.84 -6.19 13.41
C VAL A 7 -0.47 -6.82 13.14
N GLU A 8 0.57 -5.99 12.91
CA GLU A 8 1.88 -6.49 12.48
C GLU A 8 2.67 -7.18 13.61
N SER A 9 2.29 -6.99 14.88
CA SER A 9 2.81 -7.78 16.00
C SER A 9 2.52 -9.28 15.89
N ASN A 10 1.51 -9.66 15.08
CA ASN A 10 1.17 -11.05 14.78
C ASN A 10 1.99 -11.64 13.62
N GLY A 11 2.99 -10.90 13.10
CA GLY A 11 3.84 -11.35 12.00
C GLY A 11 3.13 -11.40 10.64
N VAL A 12 2.05 -10.63 10.48
CA VAL A 12 1.34 -10.38 9.21
C VAL A 12 1.55 -8.93 8.77
N GLY A 13 1.37 -8.62 7.48
CA GLY A 13 1.49 -7.25 6.98
C GLY A 13 0.15 -6.49 6.97
N SER A 14 0.17 -5.20 7.24
CA SER A 14 -0.98 -4.29 7.05
C SER A 14 -0.87 -3.49 5.75
N SER A 15 -1.96 -2.83 5.35
CA SER A 15 -1.99 -1.94 4.18
C SER A 15 -2.65 -0.61 4.49
N LEU A 16 -1.83 0.44 4.60
CA LEU A 16 -2.27 1.81 4.84
C LEU A 16 -2.88 2.38 3.55
N LYS A 17 -4.14 2.84 3.59
CA LYS A 17 -4.88 3.23 2.39
C LYS A 17 -5.86 4.39 2.63
N HIS A 18 -6.26 5.14 1.61
CA HIS A 18 -5.78 5.12 0.22
C HIS A 18 -4.86 6.35 0.00
N PHE A 19 -3.63 6.12 -0.45
CA PHE A 19 -2.58 7.14 -0.52
C PHE A 19 -2.53 7.82 -1.89
N ALA A 20 -2.96 9.07 -2.07
CA ALA A 20 -3.59 9.97 -1.11
C ALA A 20 -4.76 10.73 -1.76
N ALA A 21 -5.40 11.63 -1.00
CA ALA A 21 -6.42 12.55 -1.50
C ALA A 21 -7.62 11.90 -2.22
N ASN A 22 -7.98 10.68 -1.82
CA ASN A 22 -9.19 9.99 -2.27
C ASN A 22 -10.37 10.27 -1.31
N SER A 23 -10.93 11.47 -1.43
CA SER A 23 -11.94 11.99 -0.50
C SER A 23 -13.37 12.02 -1.06
N GLN A 24 -13.58 11.47 -2.27
CA GLN A 24 -14.91 11.31 -2.85
C GLN A 24 -14.97 10.04 -3.71
N GLU A 25 -16.14 9.39 -3.71
CA GLU A 25 -16.35 8.17 -4.51
C GLU A 25 -16.73 8.49 -5.97
N LYS A 26 -17.40 9.62 -6.19
CA LYS A 26 -17.85 10.03 -7.53
C LYS A 26 -16.63 10.18 -8.44
N SER A 27 -16.60 9.38 -9.50
CA SER A 27 -15.56 9.39 -10.52
C SER A 27 -14.13 9.15 -9.98
N ARG A 28 -13.97 8.47 -8.83
CA ARG A 28 -12.67 8.27 -8.17
C ARG A 28 -11.58 7.68 -9.06
N PHE A 29 -11.94 6.89 -10.07
CA PHE A 29 -11.02 6.31 -11.07
C PHE A 29 -10.34 7.35 -11.97
N ASN A 30 -10.99 8.50 -12.21
CA ASN A 30 -10.58 9.45 -13.24
C ASN A 30 -10.52 10.91 -12.75
N SER A 31 -11.02 11.19 -11.54
CA SER A 31 -11.02 12.53 -10.97
C SER A 31 -9.61 13.04 -10.71
N ASN A 32 -9.48 14.36 -10.60
CA ASN A 32 -8.23 15.02 -10.24
C ASN A 32 -8.44 15.84 -8.96
N SER A 33 -7.78 15.43 -7.88
CA SER A 33 -7.70 16.19 -6.64
C SER A 33 -6.65 17.28 -6.83
N VAL A 34 -7.11 18.53 -6.99
CA VAL A 34 -6.26 19.70 -7.24
C VAL A 34 -6.11 20.51 -5.96
N MET A 35 -4.89 20.62 -5.46
CA MET A 35 -4.58 21.36 -4.23
C MET A 35 -3.13 21.82 -4.23
N ASP A 36 -2.85 22.92 -3.54
CA ASP A 36 -1.48 23.37 -3.32
C ASP A 36 -0.72 22.45 -2.34
N GLU A 37 0.61 22.57 -2.33
CA GLU A 37 1.46 21.71 -1.50
C GLU A 37 1.19 21.90 -0.01
N ARG A 38 0.88 23.12 0.45
CA ARG A 38 0.60 23.37 1.86
C ARG A 38 -0.67 22.63 2.29
N THR A 39 -1.75 22.73 1.51
CA THR A 39 -2.99 21.99 1.74
C THR A 39 -2.75 20.48 1.77
N LEU A 40 -1.99 19.94 0.82
CA LEU A 40 -1.63 18.52 0.78
C LEU A 40 -0.88 18.09 2.05
N ARG A 41 0.15 18.85 2.43
CA ARG A 41 1.07 18.56 3.55
C ARG A 41 0.43 18.75 4.91
N GLU A 42 -0.46 19.73 5.07
CA GLU A 42 -1.07 20.09 6.37
C GLU A 42 -2.39 19.37 6.63
N LEU A 43 -3.12 18.89 5.61
CA LEU A 43 -4.43 18.25 5.80
C LEU A 43 -4.49 16.78 5.38
N TYR A 44 -3.98 16.43 4.19
CA TYR A 44 -4.21 15.11 3.61
C TYR A 44 -3.12 14.09 3.97
N LEU A 45 -1.88 14.56 4.08
CA LEU A 45 -0.71 13.71 4.37
C LEU A 45 -0.39 13.47 5.86
N PRO A 46 -0.73 14.32 6.86
CA PRO A 46 -0.24 14.14 8.24
C PRO A 46 -0.60 12.80 8.88
N ALA A 47 -1.80 12.27 8.58
CA ALA A 47 -2.22 10.97 9.09
C ALA A 47 -1.38 9.82 8.50
N PHE A 48 -1.07 9.90 7.20
CA PHE A 48 -0.19 8.93 6.53
C PHE A 48 1.24 9.05 7.04
N GLU A 49 1.78 10.26 7.16
CA GLU A 49 3.11 10.50 7.71
C GLU A 49 3.24 9.90 9.11
N THR A 50 2.26 10.17 9.99
CA THR A 50 2.22 9.62 11.34
C THR A 50 2.14 8.10 11.31
N ALA A 51 1.31 7.53 10.43
CA ALA A 51 1.18 6.08 10.28
C ALA A 51 2.47 5.44 9.79
N VAL A 52 3.18 6.06 8.84
CA VAL A 52 4.47 5.59 8.32
C VAL A 52 5.57 5.70 9.37
N LYS A 53 5.82 6.90 9.89
CA LYS A 53 6.93 7.17 10.81
C LYS A 53 6.79 6.51 12.17
N LYS A 54 5.55 6.33 12.66
CA LYS A 54 5.30 5.74 13.99
C LYS A 54 4.77 4.32 13.94
N GLY A 55 4.14 3.91 12.85
CA GLY A 55 3.52 2.59 12.69
C GLY A 55 4.35 1.62 11.88
N HIS A 56 5.18 2.10 10.94
CA HIS A 56 6.00 1.29 10.03
C HIS A 56 5.18 0.21 9.28
N PRO A 57 4.12 0.59 8.53
CA PRO A 57 3.30 -0.38 7.83
C PRO A 57 4.13 -1.16 6.82
N SER A 58 3.83 -2.45 6.68
CA SER A 58 4.41 -3.34 5.68
C SER A 58 4.08 -2.89 4.25
N THR A 59 2.89 -2.33 4.03
CA THR A 59 2.44 -1.86 2.71
C THR A 59 1.67 -0.55 2.76
N VAL A 60 1.71 0.22 1.67
CA VAL A 60 0.84 1.36 1.40
C VAL A 60 0.07 1.11 0.10
N MET A 61 -1.23 1.35 0.10
CA MET A 61 -2.05 1.26 -1.11
C MET A 61 -2.22 2.63 -1.74
N CYS A 62 -1.73 2.83 -2.98
CA CYS A 62 -1.93 4.08 -3.69
C CYS A 62 -3.39 4.20 -4.18
N ALA A 63 -3.90 5.42 -4.19
CA ALA A 63 -5.29 5.68 -4.51
C ALA A 63 -5.57 5.73 -6.02
N TYR A 64 -6.85 5.69 -6.39
CA TYR A 64 -7.30 5.83 -7.77
C TYR A 64 -7.06 7.21 -8.43
N PRO A 65 -7.43 8.35 -7.79
CA PRO A 65 -7.52 9.61 -8.49
C PRO A 65 -6.16 10.15 -8.88
N LYS A 66 -6.18 11.12 -9.79
CA LYS A 66 -5.03 12.00 -10.00
C LYS A 66 -4.87 12.93 -8.80
N LEU A 67 -3.63 13.21 -8.45
CA LEU A 67 -3.24 14.28 -7.54
C LEU A 67 -2.46 15.30 -8.37
N ASN A 68 -3.02 16.50 -8.53
CA ASN A 68 -2.45 17.56 -9.35
C ASN A 68 -2.07 17.11 -10.78
N GLY A 69 -2.93 16.31 -11.40
CA GLY A 69 -2.83 15.90 -12.80
C GLY A 69 -2.16 14.53 -13.05
N ILE A 70 -1.53 13.92 -12.05
CA ILE A 70 -0.83 12.64 -12.17
C ILE A 70 -1.53 11.59 -11.30
N HIS A 71 -1.83 10.41 -11.86
CA HIS A 71 -2.42 9.29 -11.09
C HIS A 71 -1.52 8.93 -9.90
N CYS A 72 -2.10 8.62 -8.74
CA CYS A 72 -1.30 8.33 -7.55
C CYS A 72 -0.36 7.13 -7.74
N SER A 73 -0.71 6.16 -8.60
CA SER A 73 0.14 5.03 -9.00
C SER A 73 1.40 5.44 -9.77
N ASP A 74 1.34 6.55 -10.52
CA ASP A 74 2.41 7.02 -11.40
C ASP A 74 3.17 8.21 -10.79
N ASN A 75 2.80 8.66 -9.60
CA ASN A 75 3.25 9.93 -9.03
C ASN A 75 4.55 9.76 -8.23
N LYS A 76 5.70 10.00 -8.88
CA LYS A 76 7.03 9.90 -8.26
C LYS A 76 7.24 10.82 -7.06
N LYS A 77 6.73 12.06 -7.12
CA LYS A 77 6.79 12.99 -5.97
C LYS A 77 6.07 12.40 -4.77
N LEU A 78 4.91 11.79 -4.98
CA LEU A 78 4.13 11.18 -3.91
C LEU A 78 4.76 9.89 -3.38
N LEU A 79 5.09 8.94 -4.26
CA LEU A 79 5.45 7.56 -3.88
C LEU A 79 6.93 7.37 -3.56
N SER A 80 7.82 8.16 -4.15
CA SER A 80 9.26 8.08 -3.87
C SER A 80 9.71 9.25 -3.00
N GLU A 81 9.56 10.49 -3.47
CA GLU A 81 10.15 11.65 -2.79
C GLU A 81 9.53 11.85 -1.40
N ILE A 82 8.20 11.97 -1.31
CA ILE A 82 7.52 12.16 -0.02
C ILE A 82 7.53 10.87 0.80
N LEU A 83 6.98 9.78 0.25
CA LEU A 83 6.74 8.57 1.03
C LEU A 83 8.05 7.89 1.44
N ARG A 84 9.03 7.76 0.55
CA ARG A 84 10.27 7.01 0.83
C ARG A 84 11.39 7.92 1.29
N ASP A 85 11.71 8.96 0.53
CA ASP A 85 12.90 9.77 0.79
C ASP A 85 12.71 10.67 2.02
N GLU A 86 11.55 11.33 2.15
CA GLU A 86 11.27 12.20 3.30
C GLU A 86 10.77 11.45 4.54
N TRP A 87 9.92 10.42 4.38
CA TRP A 87 9.32 9.72 5.52
C TRP A 87 10.01 8.41 5.90
N GLY A 88 10.92 7.89 5.08
CA GLY A 88 11.64 6.65 5.35
C GLY A 88 10.79 5.39 5.18
N PHE A 89 9.78 5.39 4.31
CA PHE A 89 8.98 4.19 4.05
C PHE A 89 9.80 3.08 3.37
N GLU A 90 9.97 1.96 4.07
CA GLU A 90 10.73 0.81 3.57
C GLU A 90 9.88 -0.30 2.93
N GLY A 91 8.56 -0.27 3.15
CA GLY A 91 7.62 -1.30 2.68
C GLY A 91 7.35 -1.24 1.18
N MET A 92 6.34 -1.98 0.74
CA MET A 92 5.91 -1.96 -0.67
C MET A 92 4.67 -1.09 -0.91
N VAL A 93 4.61 -0.44 -2.06
CA VAL A 93 3.42 0.24 -2.58
C VAL A 93 2.65 -0.72 -3.47
N VAL A 94 1.36 -0.87 -3.20
CA VAL A 94 0.42 -1.66 -4.00
C VAL A 94 -0.63 -0.74 -4.60
N THR A 95 -1.13 -1.02 -5.80
CA THR A 95 -2.26 -0.26 -6.33
C THR A 95 -3.56 -0.62 -5.60
N ASP A 96 -4.48 0.32 -5.49
CA ASP A 96 -5.90 -0.06 -5.39
C ASP A 96 -6.30 -0.89 -6.63
N TRP A 97 -7.38 -1.65 -6.54
CA TRP A 97 -7.77 -2.64 -7.54
C TRP A 97 -8.09 -2.01 -8.90
N GLY A 98 -7.16 -2.12 -9.85
CA GLY A 98 -7.27 -1.50 -11.17
C GLY A 98 -6.87 -0.02 -11.21
N ALA A 99 -6.16 0.49 -10.20
CA ALA A 99 -5.65 1.86 -10.18
C ALA A 99 -4.32 2.06 -10.94
N MET A 100 -3.76 1.00 -11.54
CA MET A 100 -2.58 1.11 -12.39
C MET A 100 -2.95 1.86 -13.68
N ASN A 101 -2.37 3.05 -13.90
CA ASN A 101 -2.60 3.85 -15.10
C ASN A 101 -1.52 3.60 -16.15
N ASP A 102 -0.25 3.94 -15.85
CA ASP A 102 0.90 3.63 -16.70
C ASP A 102 1.93 2.82 -15.90
N ARG A 103 2.12 1.56 -16.30
CA ARG A 103 3.03 0.66 -15.57
C ARG A 103 4.50 1.07 -15.66
N ILE A 104 4.92 1.73 -16.75
CA ILE A 104 6.30 2.20 -16.91
C ILE A 104 6.55 3.34 -15.92
N GLU A 105 5.64 4.31 -15.86
CA GLU A 105 5.75 5.42 -14.92
C GLU A 105 5.53 4.96 -13.47
N GLY A 106 4.66 3.98 -13.24
CA GLY A 106 4.48 3.32 -11.95
C GLY A 106 5.78 2.71 -11.42
N PHE A 107 6.55 1.99 -12.25
CA PHE A 107 7.86 1.48 -11.85
C PHE A 107 8.83 2.61 -11.48
N LYS A 108 8.91 3.67 -12.30
CA LYS A 108 9.77 4.84 -12.02
C LYS A 108 9.35 5.62 -10.78
N ALA A 109 8.06 5.61 -10.45
CA ALA A 109 7.50 6.25 -9.27
C ALA A 109 7.69 5.41 -7.99
N GLY A 110 7.96 4.11 -8.11
CA GLY A 110 8.09 3.19 -6.99
C GLY A 110 6.76 2.53 -6.56
N CYS A 111 5.83 2.35 -7.51
CA CYS A 111 4.64 1.52 -7.37
C CYS A 111 5.00 0.05 -7.64
N ASP A 112 5.10 -0.74 -6.57
CA ASP A 112 5.77 -2.03 -6.63
C ASP A 112 4.87 -3.14 -7.19
N LEU A 113 3.60 -3.15 -6.80
CA LEU A 113 2.65 -4.23 -7.10
C LEU A 113 1.35 -3.71 -7.74
N ASN A 114 1.12 -4.12 -8.98
CA ASN A 114 -0.17 -3.92 -9.66
C ASN A 114 -1.18 -4.99 -9.19
N MET A 115 -2.27 -4.56 -8.57
CA MET A 115 -3.40 -5.39 -8.13
C MET A 115 -4.70 -5.02 -8.86
N PRO A 116 -5.56 -6.01 -9.19
CA PRO A 116 -5.42 -7.46 -8.95
C PRO A 116 -4.44 -8.18 -9.89
N GLY A 117 -3.63 -7.43 -10.62
CA GLY A 117 -2.99 -7.86 -11.85
C GLY A 117 -3.72 -7.25 -13.03
N GLY A 118 -3.33 -7.60 -14.24
CA GLY A 118 -3.94 -6.99 -15.40
C GLY A 118 -3.21 -7.31 -16.69
N SER A 119 -3.66 -6.59 -17.71
CA SER A 119 -3.43 -6.90 -19.11
C SER A 119 -1.99 -7.25 -19.48
N ASP A 120 -1.87 -8.30 -20.30
CA ASP A 120 -0.64 -8.67 -20.98
C ASP A 120 -0.01 -7.53 -21.79
N TYR A 121 -0.80 -6.54 -22.24
CA TYR A 121 -0.25 -5.39 -22.98
C TYR A 121 0.74 -4.59 -22.12
N MET A 122 0.37 -4.20 -20.88
CA MET A 122 1.27 -3.40 -20.03
C MET A 122 2.55 -4.14 -19.71
N ARG A 123 2.46 -5.47 -19.52
CA ARG A 123 3.62 -6.33 -19.31
C ARG A 123 4.54 -6.30 -20.54
N LYS A 124 3.99 -6.50 -21.75
CA LYS A 124 4.75 -6.44 -23.01
C LYS A 124 5.36 -5.05 -23.22
N ASP A 125 4.67 -3.99 -22.83
CA ASP A 125 5.15 -2.62 -22.97
C ASP A 125 6.34 -2.36 -22.04
N CYS A 126 6.27 -2.82 -20.79
CA CYS A 126 7.42 -2.75 -19.87
C CYS A 126 8.62 -3.54 -20.40
N VAL A 127 8.41 -4.74 -20.96
CA VAL A 127 9.51 -5.51 -21.58
C VAL A 127 10.16 -4.74 -22.73
N ARG A 128 9.35 -4.13 -23.61
CA ARG A 128 9.89 -3.29 -24.71
C ARG A 128 10.59 -2.04 -24.18
N ALA A 129 10.06 -1.43 -23.12
CA ALA A 129 10.63 -0.25 -22.47
C ALA A 129 12.01 -0.55 -21.84
N VAL A 130 12.18 -1.74 -21.26
CA VAL A 130 13.50 -2.21 -20.81
C VAL A 130 14.43 -2.41 -21.99
N GLN A 131 13.99 -3.16 -23.00
CA GLN A 131 14.82 -3.47 -24.18
C GLN A 131 15.28 -2.22 -24.95
N ASN A 132 14.47 -1.16 -24.96
CA ASN A 132 14.81 0.10 -25.63
C ASN A 132 15.41 1.18 -24.70
N GLY A 133 15.58 0.88 -23.41
CA GLY A 133 16.21 1.76 -22.42
C GLY A 133 15.33 2.88 -21.84
N THR A 134 14.03 2.91 -22.14
CA THR A 134 13.10 3.92 -21.56
C THR A 134 12.63 3.58 -20.14
N LEU A 135 12.81 2.33 -19.71
CA LEU A 135 12.65 1.85 -18.34
C LEU A 135 13.93 1.13 -17.91
N SER A 136 14.49 1.46 -16.74
CA SER A 136 15.69 0.77 -16.28
C SER A 136 15.33 -0.57 -15.61
N GLU A 137 16.16 -1.60 -15.81
CA GLU A 137 16.00 -2.87 -15.06
C GLU A 137 16.07 -2.63 -13.55
N LYS A 138 16.88 -1.66 -13.12
CA LYS A 138 17.00 -1.26 -11.72
C LYS A 138 15.67 -0.80 -11.11
N ASP A 139 14.82 -0.10 -11.86
CA ASP A 139 13.50 0.32 -11.36
C ASP A 139 12.61 -0.90 -11.07
N ILE A 140 12.68 -1.91 -11.92
CA ILE A 140 11.96 -3.18 -11.75
C ILE A 140 12.55 -3.97 -10.58
N ASP A 141 13.89 -4.07 -10.49
CA ASP A 141 14.58 -4.79 -9.42
C ASP A 141 14.29 -4.18 -8.04
N ASN A 142 14.23 -2.85 -7.94
CA ASN A 142 13.85 -2.17 -6.71
C ASN A 142 12.43 -2.57 -6.28
N CYS A 143 11.49 -2.61 -7.21
CA CYS A 143 10.10 -3.00 -6.94
C CYS A 143 10.00 -4.47 -6.55
N ALA A 144 10.63 -5.35 -7.31
CA ALA A 144 10.69 -6.79 -7.04
C ALA A 144 11.35 -7.08 -5.68
N GLY A 145 12.43 -6.39 -5.35
CA GLY A 145 13.15 -6.52 -4.08
C GLY A 145 12.27 -6.21 -2.87
N ARG A 146 11.39 -5.20 -2.95
CA ARG A 146 10.45 -4.86 -1.87
C ARG A 146 9.36 -5.91 -1.71
N ILE A 147 8.83 -6.46 -2.80
CA ILE A 147 7.87 -7.58 -2.77
C ILE A 147 8.53 -8.81 -2.13
N ILE A 148 9.75 -9.15 -2.54
CA ILE A 148 10.51 -10.28 -1.99
C ILE A 148 10.77 -10.07 -0.50
N LYS A 149 11.21 -8.87 -0.08
CA LYS A 149 11.43 -8.51 1.33
C LYS A 149 10.16 -8.78 2.15
N LEU A 150 8.99 -8.34 1.67
CA LEU A 150 7.73 -8.58 2.35
C LEU A 150 7.38 -10.07 2.43
N ALA A 151 7.47 -10.79 1.31
CA ALA A 151 7.15 -12.21 1.25
C ALA A 151 8.03 -13.03 2.21
N LEU A 152 9.33 -12.71 2.28
CA LEU A 152 10.26 -13.36 3.21
C LEU A 152 9.99 -12.98 4.68
N SER A 153 9.62 -11.72 4.95
CA SER A 153 9.32 -11.27 6.32
C SER A 153 8.12 -11.98 6.95
N THR A 154 7.16 -12.41 6.14
CA THR A 154 5.93 -13.08 6.59
C THR A 154 5.99 -14.61 6.48
N ASP A 155 7.06 -15.18 5.91
CA ASP A 155 7.15 -16.62 5.61
C ASP A 155 7.10 -17.52 6.85
N LYS A 156 7.72 -17.09 7.96
CA LYS A 156 7.66 -17.83 9.23
C LYS A 156 6.23 -17.97 9.74
N THR A 157 5.50 -16.85 9.77
CA THR A 157 4.09 -16.81 10.20
C THR A 157 3.23 -17.66 9.28
N ARG A 158 3.42 -17.54 7.96
CA ARG A 158 2.72 -18.35 6.96
C ARG A 158 2.95 -19.85 7.16
N LYS A 159 4.20 -20.29 7.30
CA LYS A 159 4.54 -21.70 7.52
C LYS A 159 3.91 -22.24 8.79
N LYS A 160 4.01 -21.49 9.90
CA LYS A 160 3.34 -21.83 11.16
C LYS A 160 1.83 -21.96 10.97
N TYR A 161 1.22 -21.05 10.21
CA TYR A 161 -0.20 -21.10 9.91
C TYR A 161 -0.59 -22.37 9.12
N ASP A 162 0.17 -22.68 8.08
CA ASP A 162 -0.09 -23.84 7.22
C ASP A 162 0.13 -25.18 7.96
N SER A 163 1.12 -25.27 8.85
CA SER A 163 1.45 -26.50 9.58
C SER A 163 0.64 -26.72 10.85
N GLU A 164 0.29 -25.66 11.58
CA GLU A 164 -0.28 -25.73 12.94
C GLU A 164 -1.67 -25.10 13.02
N LEU A 165 -1.85 -23.85 12.57
CA LEU A 165 -3.10 -23.12 12.82
C LEU A 165 -4.28 -23.66 12.01
N ARG A 166 -4.06 -24.16 10.79
CA ARG A 166 -5.16 -24.74 9.99
C ARG A 166 -5.79 -26.01 10.58
N LYS A 167 -5.14 -26.62 11.59
CA LYS A 167 -5.62 -27.86 12.25
C LYS A 167 -6.04 -27.67 13.72
N PHE A 168 -5.63 -26.57 14.37
CA PHE A 168 -5.73 -26.43 15.82
C PHE A 168 -6.17 -25.04 16.31
N VAL A 169 -6.59 -24.13 15.43
CA VAL A 169 -7.31 -22.93 15.89
C VAL A 169 -8.62 -23.39 16.49
N ASP A 170 -8.78 -23.20 17.80
CA ASP A 170 -10.10 -23.22 18.41
C ASP A 170 -10.86 -21.99 17.92
N GLU A 171 -11.53 -22.16 16.78
CA GLU A 171 -12.29 -21.11 16.12
C GLU A 171 -13.29 -20.47 17.08
N LYS A 172 -13.90 -21.26 17.97
CA LYS A 172 -14.88 -20.75 18.93
C LYS A 172 -14.24 -19.79 19.92
N THR A 173 -13.09 -20.14 20.48
CA THR A 173 -12.36 -19.24 21.40
C THR A 173 -11.85 -18.00 20.67
N LEU A 174 -11.28 -18.16 19.47
CA LEU A 174 -10.81 -17.04 18.66
C LEU A 174 -11.93 -16.03 18.36
N TYR A 175 -13.10 -16.52 17.90
CA TYR A 175 -14.24 -15.65 17.61
C TYR A 175 -14.80 -14.99 18.87
N THR A 176 -14.83 -15.71 20.00
CA THR A 176 -15.33 -15.15 21.28
C THR A 176 -14.43 -14.02 21.77
N ASP A 177 -13.11 -14.20 21.73
CA ASP A 177 -12.16 -13.16 22.17
C ASP A 177 -12.19 -11.94 21.25
N HIS A 178 -12.28 -12.15 19.93
CA HIS A 178 -12.39 -11.05 18.98
C HIS A 178 -13.74 -10.31 19.06
N ASP A 179 -14.84 -11.02 19.34
CA ASP A 179 -16.15 -10.42 19.57
C ASP A 179 -16.14 -9.51 20.80
N LYS A 180 -15.52 -9.97 21.89
CA LYS A 180 -15.33 -9.14 23.09
C LYS A 180 -14.53 -7.87 22.79
N LEU A 181 -13.42 -7.98 22.06
CA LEU A 181 -12.63 -6.81 21.65
C LEU A 181 -13.43 -5.86 20.74
N ALA A 182 -14.27 -6.41 19.86
CA ALA A 182 -15.15 -5.61 19.00
C ALA A 182 -16.21 -4.86 19.82
N CYS A 183 -16.81 -5.51 20.83
CA CYS A 183 -17.73 -4.88 21.76
C CYS A 183 -17.07 -3.73 22.53
N GLU A 184 -15.87 -3.96 23.11
CA GLU A 184 -15.12 -2.92 23.83
C GLU A 184 -14.80 -1.71 22.93
N ALA A 185 -14.40 -1.96 21.67
CA ALA A 185 -14.16 -0.89 20.71
C ALA A 185 -15.43 -0.12 20.32
N ALA A 186 -16.57 -0.82 20.22
CA ALA A 186 -17.87 -0.20 19.93
C ALA A 186 -18.35 0.67 21.09
N GLU A 187 -18.21 0.19 22.33
CA GLU A 187 -18.56 0.93 23.54
C GLU A 187 -17.73 2.22 23.68
N GLN A 188 -16.42 2.15 23.44
CA GLN A 188 -15.53 3.32 23.52
C GLN A 188 -15.70 4.29 22.34
N GLY A 189 -16.29 3.85 21.23
CA GLY A 189 -16.52 4.66 20.03
C GLY A 189 -17.83 5.45 20.04
N ALA A 190 -18.71 5.22 21.01
CA ALA A 190 -19.95 5.97 21.14
C ALA A 190 -19.68 7.43 21.54
N VAL A 191 -20.28 8.38 20.82
CA VAL A 191 -20.20 9.84 21.05
C VAL A 191 -21.59 10.41 21.28
#